data_AF-A0A8G1RI61-F1
#
_entry.id   AF-A0A8G1RI61-F1
#
_cell.length_a   1.000
_cell.length_b   1.000
_cell.length_c   1.000
_cell.angle_alpha   90.00
_cell.angle_beta   90.00
_cell.angle_gamma   90.00
#
_symmetry.space_group_name_H-M   'P 1'
#
loop_
_entity.id
_entity.type
_entity.pdbx_description
1 polymer ?
#
loop_
_entity_poly.entity_id
_entity_poly.type
_entity_poly.pdbx_seq_one_letter_code
_entity_poly.pdbx_strand_id
1 'polypeptide(L)'
;MDGTGVRHGDQIVFSDPRSDFEEYFRCAPASGKHLTFSASGRYAACCYPSQQLIGSIDTAFDCCGEGHELAGSNRTGYRCCPISQIFDGKVCKAPQPVCTKGKVLVNNKCVCPAGYFENALGNCERTCTSGISTGKCYTFTWENAERLGFNAEGYYLAAQDDLQQKFGKFQLCKDEVCTPNLPVNPEDGFRIKDLHGNPVDGQQPGLWLNNAHNGGQIGKTVHWDKAGEFSLTKWPCGKYCLTGYDNGLGVAYPALTPAFTFTTYDQQSCIPIDITEVPCDVRHPNNNCIWKNGKDQCCNSVDCTAQV
;
A
#
# COMPACT_ATOMS: atom_id res chain seq x y z
N MET A 1 -17.14 -58.63 -2.93
CA MET A 1 -18.58 -58.97 -2.91
C MET A 1 -18.92 -59.42 -4.32
N ASP A 2 -19.40 -60.64 -4.46
CA ASP A 2 -19.76 -61.32 -5.71
C ASP A 2 -21.05 -60.77 -6.38
N GLY A 3 -21.68 -59.77 -5.75
CA GLY A 3 -22.82 -59.03 -6.32
C GLY A 3 -24.19 -59.63 -6.04
N THR A 4 -24.28 -60.67 -5.19
CA THR A 4 -25.54 -61.38 -4.90
C THR A 4 -26.28 -60.82 -3.66
N GLY A 5 -25.61 -60.01 -2.84
CA GLY A 5 -26.19 -59.45 -1.62
C GLY A 5 -27.19 -58.31 -1.88
N VAL A 6 -28.36 -58.39 -1.24
CA VAL A 6 -29.41 -57.37 -1.29
C VAL A 6 -29.38 -56.52 -0.02
N ARG A 7 -29.40 -55.19 -0.19
CA ARG A 7 -29.43 -54.26 0.95
C ARG A 7 -30.83 -54.23 1.56
N HIS A 8 -30.92 -54.54 2.85
CA HIS A 8 -32.13 -54.41 3.66
C HIS A 8 -31.85 -53.53 4.88
N GLY A 9 -32.14 -52.23 4.78
CA GLY A 9 -31.93 -51.29 5.88
C GLY A 9 -30.44 -51.13 6.24
N ASP A 10 -30.11 -51.53 7.48
CA ASP A 10 -28.77 -51.50 8.09
C ASP A 10 -28.01 -52.83 8.01
N GLN A 11 -28.42 -53.71 7.09
CA GLN A 11 -27.74 -54.97 6.80
C GLN A 11 -27.76 -55.30 5.30
N ILE A 12 -26.83 -56.14 4.89
CA ILE A 12 -26.82 -56.77 3.57
C ILE A 12 -27.10 -58.25 3.78
N VAL A 13 -28.09 -58.77 3.06
CA VAL A 13 -28.53 -60.16 3.13
C VAL A 13 -28.00 -60.89 1.91
N PHE A 14 -27.33 -62.02 2.13
CA PHE A 14 -26.89 -62.94 1.10
C PHE A 14 -27.72 -64.22 1.22
N SER A 15 -28.34 -64.63 0.12
CA SER A 15 -29.12 -65.87 0.04
C SER A 15 -28.64 -66.69 -1.16
N ASP A 16 -28.42 -68.00 -0.96
CA ASP A 16 -28.19 -68.95 -2.07
C ASP A 16 -29.55 -69.50 -2.51
N PRO A 17 -29.98 -69.33 -3.78
CA PRO A 17 -31.24 -69.89 -4.28
C PRO A 17 -31.39 -71.41 -4.14
N ARG A 18 -30.29 -72.13 -3.87
CA ARG A 18 -30.25 -73.59 -3.68
C ARG A 18 -30.20 -73.98 -2.20
N SER A 19 -30.39 -73.03 -1.29
CA SER A 19 -30.34 -73.22 0.15
C SER A 19 -31.38 -72.38 0.87
N ASP A 20 -31.85 -72.86 2.01
CA ASP A 20 -32.76 -72.11 2.89
C ASP A 20 -31.99 -71.23 3.90
N PHE A 21 -30.65 -71.14 3.79
CA PHE A 21 -29.82 -70.32 4.66
C PHE A 21 -29.64 -68.88 4.14
N GLU A 22 -29.69 -67.91 5.06
CA GLU A 22 -29.31 -66.52 4.83
C GLU A 22 -28.07 -66.15 5.64
N GLU A 23 -27.17 -65.40 5.03
CA GLU A 23 -26.04 -64.77 5.71
C GLU A 23 -26.21 -63.25 5.75
N TYR A 24 -25.81 -62.65 6.88
CA TYR A 24 -25.99 -61.21 7.10
C TYR A 24 -24.64 -60.53 7.28
N PHE A 25 -24.38 -59.51 6.45
CA PHE A 25 -23.31 -58.55 6.68
C PHE A 25 -23.90 -57.30 7.35
N ARG A 26 -23.59 -57.15 8.63
CA ARG A 26 -24.09 -56.06 9.49
C ARG A 26 -23.09 -55.74 10.60
N CYS A 27 -23.31 -54.61 11.24
CA CYS A 27 -22.56 -54.25 12.44
C CYS A 27 -22.95 -55.13 13.62
N ALA A 28 -21.99 -55.42 14.51
CA ALA A 28 -22.27 -56.18 15.73
C ALA A 28 -23.33 -55.44 16.57
N PRO A 29 -24.45 -56.08 16.97
CA PRO A 29 -25.52 -55.40 17.70
C PRO A 29 -25.05 -54.72 18.99
N ALA A 30 -24.11 -55.34 19.70
CA ALA A 30 -23.54 -54.82 20.94
C ALA A 30 -22.68 -53.55 20.75
N SER A 31 -22.30 -53.20 19.52
CA SER A 31 -21.47 -52.01 19.25
C SER A 31 -22.25 -50.70 19.27
N GLY A 32 -23.60 -50.76 19.19
CA GLY A 32 -24.45 -49.58 19.06
C GLY A 32 -24.25 -48.83 17.73
N LYS A 33 -23.66 -49.46 16.71
CA LYS A 33 -23.40 -48.90 15.39
C LYS A 33 -24.30 -49.54 14.34
N HIS A 34 -24.54 -48.81 13.26
CA HIS A 34 -25.33 -49.28 12.13
C HIS A 34 -24.47 -49.33 10.87
N LEU A 35 -24.87 -50.19 9.93
CA LEU A 35 -24.19 -50.25 8.64
C LEU A 35 -24.56 -49.01 7.83
N THR A 36 -23.56 -48.17 7.61
CA THR A 36 -23.70 -46.93 6.84
C THR A 36 -22.92 -47.05 5.55
N PHE A 37 -23.51 -46.60 4.46
CA PHE A 37 -22.93 -46.65 3.13
C PHE A 37 -22.35 -45.29 2.75
N SER A 38 -21.26 -45.31 1.99
CA SER A 38 -20.72 -44.13 1.32
C SER A 38 -21.75 -43.55 0.35
N ALA A 39 -21.58 -42.29 -0.06
CA ALA A 39 -22.48 -41.62 -1.01
C ALA A 39 -22.67 -42.41 -2.33
N SER A 40 -21.64 -43.13 -2.79
CA SER A 40 -21.71 -43.97 -3.98
C SER A 40 -22.49 -45.29 -3.79
N GLY A 41 -22.80 -45.66 -2.55
CA GLY A 41 -23.35 -46.96 -2.18
C GLY A 41 -22.37 -48.13 -2.25
N ARG A 42 -21.14 -47.93 -2.76
CA ARG A 42 -20.17 -49.02 -3.01
C ARG A 42 -19.38 -49.47 -1.79
N TYR A 43 -19.14 -48.55 -0.86
CA TYR A 43 -18.41 -48.80 0.38
C TYR A 43 -19.36 -48.70 1.57
N ALA A 44 -19.10 -49.51 2.60
CA ALA A 44 -19.87 -49.51 3.83
C ALA A 44 -18.96 -49.64 5.06
N ALA A 45 -19.39 -49.06 6.17
CA ALA A 45 -18.70 -49.11 7.45
C ALA A 45 -19.71 -49.08 8.61
N CYS A 46 -19.25 -49.46 9.80
CA CYS A 46 -20.05 -49.35 11.02
C CYS A 46 -19.86 -47.97 11.65
N CYS A 47 -20.89 -47.13 11.57
CA CYS A 47 -20.90 -45.78 12.13
C CYS A 47 -21.89 -45.67 13.31
N TYR A 48 -21.65 -44.73 14.23
CA TYR A 48 -22.61 -44.45 15.29
C TYR A 48 -23.90 -43.83 14.72
N PRO A 49 -25.02 -43.88 15.45
CA PRO A 49 -26.23 -43.15 15.08
C PRO A 49 -25.89 -41.67 14.82
N SER A 50 -26.51 -41.06 13.81
CA SER A 50 -26.25 -39.70 13.28
C SER A 50 -24.93 -39.46 12.54
N GLN A 51 -24.08 -40.47 12.39
CA GLN A 51 -22.88 -40.37 11.55
C GLN A 51 -23.12 -40.92 10.14
N GLN A 52 -22.45 -40.32 9.16
CA GLN A 52 -22.42 -40.76 7.77
C GLN A 52 -21.00 -41.21 7.39
N LEU A 53 -20.89 -42.21 6.52
CA LEU A 53 -19.61 -42.63 5.96
C LEU A 53 -19.20 -41.64 4.86
N ILE A 54 -18.24 -40.77 5.19
CA ILE A 54 -17.72 -39.75 4.28
C ILE A 54 -16.32 -40.17 3.82
N GLY A 55 -16.03 -39.94 2.54
CA GLY A 55 -14.73 -40.27 1.98
C GLY A 55 -14.77 -40.83 0.56
N SER A 56 -13.59 -41.14 0.06
CA SER A 56 -13.37 -41.79 -1.23
C SER A 56 -12.09 -42.63 -1.21
N ILE A 57 -11.88 -43.43 -2.25
CA ILE A 57 -10.64 -44.21 -2.42
C ILE A 57 -9.39 -43.32 -2.59
N ASP A 58 -9.58 -42.10 -3.11
CA ASP A 58 -8.50 -41.13 -3.31
C ASP A 58 -8.16 -40.35 -2.03
N THR A 59 -9.00 -40.46 -1.00
CA THR A 59 -8.83 -39.80 0.30
C THR A 59 -8.72 -40.86 1.40
N ALA A 60 -9.58 -40.79 2.41
CA ALA A 60 -9.79 -41.84 3.39
C ALA A 60 -11.30 -42.03 3.56
N PHE A 61 -11.71 -43.00 4.36
CA PHE A 61 -13.09 -43.17 4.78
C PHE A 61 -13.18 -42.97 6.28
N ASP A 62 -14.13 -42.15 6.74
CA ASP A 62 -14.41 -41.95 8.17
C ASP A 62 -15.91 -41.72 8.43
N CYS A 63 -16.35 -41.99 9.65
CA CYS A 63 -17.72 -41.75 10.09
C CYS A 63 -17.83 -40.34 10.67
N CYS A 64 -18.30 -39.38 9.87
CA CYS A 64 -18.46 -38.00 10.29
C CYS A 64 -19.89 -37.71 10.76
N GLY A 65 -20.03 -36.90 11.81
CA GLY A 65 -21.34 -36.41 12.26
C GLY A 65 -21.92 -35.34 11.33
N GLU A 66 -23.17 -34.96 11.59
CA GLU A 66 -23.82 -33.86 10.86
C GLU A 66 -23.00 -32.56 10.91
N GLY A 67 -22.99 -31.81 9.80
CA GLY A 67 -22.24 -30.57 9.67
C GLY A 67 -20.72 -30.73 9.58
N HIS A 68 -20.21 -31.96 9.46
CA HIS A 68 -18.79 -32.25 9.29
C HIS A 68 -18.51 -32.93 7.95
N GLU A 69 -17.31 -32.69 7.41
CA GLU A 69 -16.78 -33.34 6.22
C GLU A 69 -15.38 -33.89 6.49
N LEU A 70 -14.90 -34.79 5.63
CA LEU A 70 -13.55 -35.31 5.73
C LEU A 70 -12.57 -34.27 5.16
N ALA A 71 -11.77 -33.66 6.04
CA ALA A 71 -10.79 -32.65 5.67
C ALA A 71 -9.35 -33.17 5.89
N GLY A 72 -8.40 -32.67 5.10
CA GLY A 72 -6.99 -33.01 5.22
C GLY A 72 -6.36 -33.47 3.91
N SER A 73 -5.25 -34.19 4.00
CA SER A 73 -4.47 -34.65 2.84
C SER A 73 -3.61 -35.87 3.18
N ASN A 74 -3.04 -36.53 2.17
CA ASN A 74 -2.04 -37.58 2.37
C ASN A 74 -0.81 -37.14 3.18
N ARG A 75 -0.53 -35.84 3.29
CA ARG A 75 0.59 -35.30 4.10
C ARG A 75 0.21 -35.04 5.55
N THR A 76 -0.99 -34.54 5.80
CA THR A 76 -1.46 -34.13 7.14
C THR A 76 -2.33 -35.18 7.81
N GLY A 77 -2.72 -36.23 7.09
CA GLY A 77 -3.80 -37.13 7.49
C GLY A 77 -5.17 -36.54 7.18
N TYR A 78 -6.21 -37.37 7.33
CA TYR A 78 -7.60 -36.98 7.16
C TYR A 78 -8.34 -37.02 8.50
N ARG A 79 -9.28 -36.10 8.70
CA ARG A 79 -10.12 -36.04 9.91
C ARG A 79 -11.46 -35.37 9.58
N CYS A 80 -12.53 -35.81 10.24
CA CYS A 80 -13.80 -35.09 10.21
C CYS A 80 -13.65 -33.69 10.85
N CYS A 81 -13.86 -32.65 10.05
CA CYS A 81 -13.85 -31.25 10.47
C CYS A 81 -15.19 -30.60 10.12
N PRO A 82 -15.62 -29.52 10.80
CA PRO A 82 -16.77 -28.74 10.38
C PRO A 82 -16.65 -28.35 8.90
N ILE A 83 -17.77 -28.36 8.18
CA ILE A 83 -17.78 -28.03 6.75
C ILE A 83 -17.04 -26.70 6.50
N SER A 84 -16.23 -26.68 5.44
CA SER A 84 -15.34 -25.58 5.05
C SER A 84 -14.10 -25.36 5.94
N GLN A 85 -13.75 -26.27 6.86
CA GLN A 85 -12.47 -26.21 7.58
C GLN A 85 -11.41 -27.15 6.99
N ILE A 86 -10.15 -26.78 7.13
CA ILE A 86 -8.99 -27.58 6.73
C ILE A 86 -8.32 -28.22 7.95
N PHE A 87 -7.86 -29.46 7.81
CA PHE A 87 -7.10 -30.15 8.87
C PHE A 87 -5.59 -30.00 8.63
N ASP A 88 -4.89 -29.37 9.58
CA ASP A 88 -3.45 -29.11 9.49
C ASP A 88 -2.57 -30.25 10.03
N GLY A 89 -3.16 -31.38 10.39
CA GLY A 89 -2.51 -32.52 11.05
C GLY A 89 -2.60 -32.50 12.56
N LYS A 90 -3.08 -31.41 13.17
CA LYS A 90 -3.35 -31.31 14.61
C LYS A 90 -4.77 -30.86 14.91
N VAL A 91 -5.25 -29.81 14.24
CA VAL A 91 -6.56 -29.19 14.49
C VAL A 91 -7.24 -28.77 13.19
N CYS A 92 -8.57 -28.71 13.23
CA CYS A 92 -9.37 -28.11 12.17
C CYS A 92 -9.27 -26.57 12.26
N LYS A 93 -9.03 -25.90 11.15
CA LYS A 93 -8.94 -24.43 11.06
C LYS A 93 -9.77 -23.92 9.91
N ALA A 94 -10.26 -22.70 10.04
CA ALA A 94 -10.81 -21.97 8.91
C ALA A 94 -9.74 -21.87 7.79
N PRO A 95 -10.15 -21.90 6.50
CA PRO A 95 -9.22 -21.71 5.39
C PRO A 95 -8.61 -20.31 5.52
N GLN A 96 -7.29 -20.20 5.35
CA GLN A 96 -6.68 -18.87 5.26
C GLN A 96 -7.17 -18.17 3.98
N PRO A 97 -7.42 -16.85 4.02
CA PRO A 97 -7.77 -16.11 2.82
C PRO A 97 -6.63 -16.22 1.80
N VAL A 98 -6.95 -16.64 0.57
CA VAL A 98 -6.00 -16.58 -0.55
C VAL A 98 -5.96 -15.15 -1.07
N CYS A 99 -4.84 -14.46 -0.86
CA CYS A 99 -4.66 -13.10 -1.34
C CYS A 99 -4.38 -13.08 -2.84
N THR A 100 -5.18 -12.31 -3.57
CA THR A 100 -5.05 -12.12 -5.02
C THR A 100 -4.59 -10.68 -5.31
N LYS A 101 -4.31 -10.37 -6.59
CA LYS A 101 -3.98 -9.01 -7.05
C LYS A 101 -2.72 -8.39 -6.42
N GLY A 102 -1.72 -9.23 -6.14
CA GLY A 102 -0.42 -8.81 -5.58
C GLY A 102 -0.43 -8.52 -4.08
N LYS A 103 -1.55 -8.79 -3.39
CA LYS A 103 -1.68 -8.63 -1.93
C LYS A 103 -1.00 -9.77 -1.17
N VAL A 104 -0.53 -9.46 0.04
CA VAL A 104 0.05 -10.42 0.98
C VAL A 104 -0.84 -10.56 2.21
N LEU A 105 -0.84 -11.75 2.81
CA LEU A 105 -1.63 -12.03 4.02
C LEU A 105 -0.87 -11.53 5.25
N VAL A 106 -1.42 -10.52 5.92
CA VAL A 106 -0.88 -9.96 7.18
C VAL A 106 -2.03 -9.90 8.18
N ASN A 107 -1.87 -10.52 9.35
CA ASN A 107 -2.89 -10.54 10.41
C ASN A 107 -4.29 -10.98 9.92
N ASN A 108 -4.37 -12.06 9.12
CA ASN A 108 -5.59 -12.55 8.48
C ASN A 108 -6.29 -11.56 7.53
N LYS A 109 -5.59 -10.51 7.06
CA LYS A 109 -6.10 -9.58 6.06
C LYS A 109 -5.18 -9.54 4.85
N CYS A 110 -5.75 -9.51 3.65
CA CYS A 110 -5.00 -9.30 2.42
C CYS A 110 -4.74 -7.81 2.24
N VAL A 111 -3.48 -7.41 2.36
CA VAL A 111 -3.03 -6.02 2.25
C VAL A 111 -1.96 -5.90 1.18
N CYS A 112 -1.77 -4.71 0.62
CA CYS A 112 -0.64 -4.49 -0.26
C CYS A 112 0.68 -4.56 0.51
N PRO A 113 1.73 -5.16 -0.07
CA PRO A 113 3.05 -5.21 0.56
C PRO A 113 3.61 -3.79 0.79
N ALA A 114 4.55 -3.65 1.72
CA ALA A 114 5.15 -2.36 2.02
C ALA A 114 5.72 -1.70 0.75
N GLY A 115 5.40 -0.42 0.53
CA GLY A 115 5.80 0.31 -0.69
C GLY A 115 4.87 0.09 -1.90
N TYR A 116 3.65 -0.40 -1.66
CA TYR A 116 2.61 -0.54 -2.67
C TYR A 116 1.28 0.01 -2.13
N PHE A 117 0.46 0.57 -3.01
CA PHE A 117 -0.92 0.97 -2.71
C PHE A 117 -1.91 0.25 -3.60
N GLU A 118 -3.15 0.12 -3.13
CA GLU A 118 -4.23 -0.48 -3.90
C GLU A 118 -4.81 0.54 -4.89
N ASN A 119 -4.73 0.24 -6.19
CA ASN A 119 -5.35 1.07 -7.22
C ASN A 119 -6.88 0.88 -7.27
N ALA A 120 -7.59 1.65 -8.10
CA ALA A 120 -9.05 1.57 -8.23
C ALA A 120 -9.59 0.19 -8.69
N LEU A 121 -8.73 -0.67 -9.24
CA LEU A 121 -9.05 -2.03 -9.69
C LEU A 121 -8.73 -3.09 -8.61
N GLY A 122 -8.17 -2.68 -7.48
CA GLY A 122 -7.78 -3.53 -6.37
C GLY A 122 -6.40 -4.19 -6.51
N ASN A 123 -5.57 -3.73 -7.45
CA ASN A 123 -4.19 -4.22 -7.64
C ASN A 123 -3.20 -3.41 -6.84
N CYS A 124 -2.18 -4.08 -6.31
CA CYS A 124 -1.06 -3.39 -5.66
C CYS A 124 -0.10 -2.82 -6.70
N GLU A 125 0.05 -1.50 -6.74
CA GLU A 125 0.99 -0.79 -7.62
C GLU A 125 2.13 -0.17 -6.80
N ARG A 126 3.32 -0.11 -7.40
CA ARG A 126 4.52 0.42 -6.75
C ARG A 126 4.33 1.88 -6.38
N THR A 127 4.92 2.28 -5.26
CA THR A 127 5.16 3.70 -4.97
C THR A 127 6.04 4.30 -6.07
N CYS A 128 5.43 5.13 -6.93
CA CYS A 128 6.18 6.10 -7.72
C CYS A 128 6.73 7.14 -6.75
N THR A 129 8.06 7.30 -6.70
CA THR A 129 8.67 8.30 -5.84
C THR A 129 9.03 9.53 -6.65
N SER A 130 8.70 10.71 -6.14
CA SER A 130 9.20 11.98 -6.72
C SER A 130 10.74 12.09 -6.72
N GLY A 131 11.42 11.30 -5.88
CA GLY A 131 12.85 11.45 -5.59
C GLY A 131 13.13 12.53 -4.53
N ILE A 132 12.07 13.16 -4.01
CA ILE A 132 12.10 14.19 -2.98
C ILE A 132 11.65 13.56 -1.65
N SER A 133 12.29 13.98 -0.56
CA SER A 133 11.97 13.52 0.80
C SER A 133 12.01 14.65 1.81
N THR A 134 11.25 14.51 2.89
CA THR A 134 11.20 15.46 4.00
C THR A 134 12.52 15.54 4.76
N GLY A 135 12.74 16.66 5.46
CA GLY A 135 13.92 16.88 6.31
C GLY A 135 15.20 17.29 5.54
N LYS A 136 15.28 17.01 4.24
CA LYS A 136 16.28 17.57 3.32
C LYS A 136 15.91 19.00 2.91
N CYS A 137 16.90 19.72 2.37
CA CYS A 137 16.73 21.10 1.93
C CYS A 137 16.88 21.23 0.42
N TYR A 138 16.11 22.14 -0.15
CA TYR A 138 16.00 22.32 -1.59
C TYR A 138 15.97 23.80 -1.95
N THR A 139 16.33 24.09 -3.20
CA THR A 139 16.08 25.36 -3.85
C THR A 139 15.16 25.12 -5.04
N PHE A 140 14.27 26.06 -5.31
CA PHE A 140 13.34 25.99 -6.44
C PHE A 140 13.76 27.02 -7.49
N THR A 141 13.93 26.57 -8.71
CA THR A 141 14.25 27.43 -9.86
C THR A 141 13.03 27.45 -10.78
N TRP A 142 12.61 28.64 -11.18
CA TRP A 142 11.47 28.82 -12.08
C TRP A 142 11.94 28.75 -13.55
N GLU A 143 11.00 28.76 -14.49
CA GLU A 143 11.27 28.69 -15.93
C GLU A 143 12.10 29.86 -16.47
N ASN A 144 12.08 31.01 -15.80
CA ASN A 144 12.94 32.15 -16.12
C ASN A 144 14.38 32.00 -15.62
N ALA A 145 14.77 30.82 -15.11
CA ALA A 145 16.06 30.49 -14.51
C ALA A 145 16.39 31.24 -13.21
N GLU A 146 15.46 32.01 -12.65
CA GLU A 146 15.62 32.66 -11.37
C GLU A 146 15.15 31.76 -10.24
N ARG A 147 15.76 31.92 -9.06
CA ARG A 147 15.42 31.13 -7.89
C ARG A 147 14.30 31.80 -7.13
N LEU A 148 13.36 30.98 -6.68
CA LEU A 148 12.34 31.41 -5.76
C LEU A 148 12.99 31.84 -4.44
N GLY A 149 12.67 33.05 -3.98
CA GLY A 149 13.22 33.65 -2.78
C GLY A 149 12.26 34.59 -2.10
N PHE A 150 12.56 34.93 -0.84
CA PHE A 150 11.81 35.91 -0.07
C PHE A 150 12.42 37.29 -0.28
N ASN A 151 11.58 38.29 -0.57
CA ASN A 151 12.03 39.66 -0.79
C ASN A 151 11.80 40.58 0.42
N ALA A 152 12.39 41.77 0.37
CA ALA A 152 12.25 42.82 1.37
C ALA A 152 10.82 43.39 1.47
N GLU A 153 9.97 43.15 0.46
CA GLU A 153 8.55 43.53 0.47
C GLU A 153 7.67 42.52 1.21
N GLY A 154 8.24 41.39 1.65
CA GLY A 154 7.58 40.45 2.55
C GLY A 154 6.89 39.27 1.87
N TYR A 155 7.22 38.95 0.63
CA TYR A 155 6.63 37.83 -0.09
C TYR A 155 7.65 37.06 -0.95
N TYR A 156 7.24 35.88 -1.43
CA TYR A 156 8.08 35.02 -2.27
C TYR A 156 7.88 35.32 -3.76
N LEU A 157 8.98 35.48 -4.49
CA LEU A 157 9.01 35.55 -5.96
C LEU A 157 10.30 34.93 -6.53
N ALA A 158 10.28 34.56 -7.81
CA ALA A 158 11.51 34.32 -8.56
C ALA A 158 12.14 35.64 -9.00
N ALA A 159 13.37 35.89 -8.58
CA ALA A 159 14.14 37.06 -8.98
C ALA A 159 15.64 36.78 -8.80
N GLN A 160 16.49 37.59 -9.42
CA GLN A 160 17.92 37.58 -9.13
C GLN A 160 18.18 37.88 -7.64
N ASP A 161 19.15 37.16 -7.06
CA ASP A 161 19.58 37.41 -5.68
C ASP A 161 20.31 38.75 -5.56
N ASP A 162 19.93 39.53 -4.54
CA ASP A 162 20.61 40.76 -4.15
C ASP A 162 20.49 40.99 -2.62
N LEU A 163 20.67 42.22 -2.15
CA LEU A 163 20.50 42.54 -0.72
C LEU A 163 19.04 42.49 -0.25
N GLN A 164 18.09 42.75 -1.16
CA GLN A 164 16.65 42.81 -0.92
C GLN A 164 15.93 41.52 -1.32
N GLN A 165 16.55 40.65 -2.10
CA GLN A 165 16.01 39.36 -2.53
C GLN A 165 16.99 38.25 -2.22
N LYS A 166 16.49 37.20 -1.56
CA LYS A 166 17.31 36.02 -1.25
C LYS A 166 16.57 34.74 -1.58
N PHE A 167 17.16 33.91 -2.43
CA PHE A 167 16.64 32.58 -2.73
C PHE A 167 16.33 31.81 -1.43
N GLY A 168 15.24 31.07 -1.43
CA GLY A 168 14.83 30.29 -0.28
C GLY A 168 15.63 29.01 -0.14
N LYS A 169 15.82 28.58 1.10
CA LYS A 169 16.34 27.24 1.41
C LYS A 169 15.22 26.45 2.06
N PHE A 170 14.51 25.71 1.21
CA PHE A 170 13.24 25.10 1.54
C PHE A 170 13.42 23.70 2.12
N GLN A 171 13.00 23.53 3.37
CA GLN A 171 12.81 22.22 3.98
C GLN A 171 11.34 21.80 3.83
N LEU A 172 11.10 20.63 3.25
CA LEU A 172 9.73 20.11 3.07
C LEU A 172 9.34 19.24 4.27
N CYS A 173 8.16 19.50 4.82
CA CYS A 173 7.73 18.91 6.10
C CYS A 173 6.29 18.43 6.01
N LYS A 174 6.03 17.19 6.46
CA LYS A 174 4.67 16.63 6.58
C LYS A 174 4.04 16.87 7.96
N ASP A 175 4.86 17.19 8.95
CA ASP A 175 4.45 17.53 10.30
C ASP A 175 5.29 18.73 10.82
N GLU A 176 4.85 19.34 11.92
CA GLU A 176 5.46 20.56 12.46
C GLU A 176 6.91 20.35 12.93
N VAL A 177 7.21 19.14 13.41
CA VAL A 177 8.57 18.74 13.80
C VAL A 177 9.49 18.42 12.62
N CYS A 178 8.92 18.38 11.40
CA CYS A 178 9.59 18.06 10.16
C CYS A 178 10.30 16.69 10.18
N THR A 179 9.56 15.62 10.49
CA THR A 179 10.07 14.25 10.49
C THR A 179 10.80 13.94 9.17
N PRO A 180 12.10 13.57 9.20
CA PRO A 180 12.92 13.41 8.00
C PRO A 180 12.67 12.08 7.28
N ASN A 181 13.12 12.00 6.02
CA ASN A 181 13.15 10.78 5.19
C ASN A 181 11.77 10.19 4.84
N LEU A 182 10.70 10.98 4.92
CA LEU A 182 9.40 10.59 4.39
C LEU A 182 9.33 10.98 2.91
N PRO A 183 8.80 10.12 2.01
CA PRO A 183 8.65 10.46 0.60
C PRO A 183 7.70 11.66 0.44
N VAL A 184 7.97 12.55 -0.50
CA VAL A 184 7.05 13.65 -0.86
C VAL A 184 6.41 13.32 -2.19
N ASN A 185 5.12 12.99 -2.18
CA ASN A 185 4.37 12.59 -3.36
C ASN A 185 3.03 13.36 -3.43
N PRO A 186 2.30 13.30 -4.56
CA PRO A 186 1.07 14.06 -4.73
C PRO A 186 -0.01 13.80 -3.67
N GLU A 187 -0.05 12.59 -3.11
CA GLU A 187 -1.10 12.11 -2.21
C GLU A 187 -0.99 12.54 -0.74
N ASP A 188 0.15 13.07 -0.30
CA ASP A 188 0.40 13.18 1.15
C ASP A 188 0.42 14.61 1.71
N GLY A 189 0.36 15.63 0.85
CA GLY A 189 0.52 17.03 1.25
C GLY A 189 1.88 17.33 1.91
N PHE A 190 2.34 18.57 1.85
CA PHE A 190 3.47 19.03 2.67
C PHE A 190 3.43 20.54 2.86
N ARG A 191 4.10 21.02 3.92
CA ARG A 191 4.36 22.44 4.16
C ARG A 191 5.83 22.74 3.89
N ILE A 192 6.11 23.99 3.54
CA ILE A 192 7.45 24.44 3.18
C ILE A 192 7.97 25.37 4.27
N LYS A 193 9.12 25.03 4.84
CA LYS A 193 9.87 25.87 5.78
C LYS A 193 11.04 26.52 5.06
N ASP A 194 11.16 27.84 5.11
CA ASP A 194 12.37 28.52 4.63
C ASP A 194 13.35 28.70 5.79
N LEU A 195 14.53 28.10 5.65
CA LEU A 195 15.60 28.20 6.65
C LEU A 195 16.32 29.55 6.61
N HIS A 196 16.17 30.33 5.54
CA HIS A 196 16.70 31.68 5.48
C HIS A 196 15.82 32.66 6.28
N GLY A 197 16.50 33.59 6.97
CA GLY A 197 15.86 34.77 7.52
C GLY A 197 15.52 35.81 6.45
N ASN A 198 15.00 36.95 6.88
CA ASN A 198 14.65 38.05 6.01
C ASN A 198 15.89 38.60 5.27
N PRO A 199 15.73 39.09 4.03
CA PRO A 199 16.75 39.87 3.34
C PRO A 199 17.25 41.04 4.20
N VAL A 200 18.46 41.53 3.90
CA VAL A 200 19.16 42.60 4.63
C VAL A 200 19.64 42.22 6.05
N ASP A 201 18.79 41.67 6.92
CA ASP A 201 19.10 41.52 8.37
C ASP A 201 19.17 40.07 8.87
N GLY A 202 18.68 39.10 8.10
CA GLY A 202 18.68 37.68 8.47
C GLY A 202 17.75 37.33 9.64
N GLN A 203 16.86 38.22 10.06
CA GLN A 203 15.93 37.96 11.16
C GLN A 203 14.87 36.93 10.76
N GLN A 204 14.24 36.30 11.76
CA GLN A 204 13.14 35.36 11.56
C GLN A 204 13.46 34.20 10.58
N PRO A 205 14.58 33.46 10.77
CA PRO A 205 14.83 32.24 10.00
C PRO A 205 13.88 31.12 10.41
N GLY A 206 13.69 30.15 9.51
CA GLY A 206 12.95 28.91 9.84
C GLY A 206 11.43 29.11 9.92
N LEU A 207 10.88 30.03 9.13
CA LEU A 207 9.43 30.27 9.07
C LEU A 207 8.78 29.50 7.92
N TRP A 208 7.46 29.31 8.03
CA TRP A 208 6.67 28.59 7.05
C TRP A 208 6.17 29.52 5.94
N LEU A 209 6.04 29.00 4.73
CA LEU A 209 5.29 29.68 3.66
C LEU A 209 3.81 29.69 4.05
N ASN A 210 3.19 30.87 4.06
CA ASN A 210 1.80 31.03 4.49
C ASN A 210 0.79 30.55 3.42
N ASN A 211 -0.48 30.47 3.82
CA ASN A 211 -1.58 30.05 2.97
C ASN A 211 -2.29 31.25 2.30
N ALA A 212 -1.58 32.07 1.51
CA ALA A 212 -2.19 33.22 0.82
C ALA A 212 -2.99 32.79 -0.43
N HIS A 213 -4.23 33.27 -0.57
CA HIS A 213 -5.16 32.88 -1.63
C HIS A 213 -5.58 34.03 -2.54
N ASN A 214 -6.08 33.68 -3.74
CA ASN A 214 -6.89 34.53 -4.62
C ASN A 214 -6.24 35.87 -4.97
N GLY A 215 -4.95 35.84 -5.26
CA GLY A 215 -4.17 37.00 -5.70
C GLY A 215 -3.27 37.58 -4.62
N GLY A 216 -3.44 37.19 -3.35
CA GLY A 216 -2.49 37.52 -2.28
C GLY A 216 -1.17 36.77 -2.45
N GLN A 217 -0.05 37.47 -2.30
CA GLN A 217 1.29 36.88 -2.44
C GLN A 217 1.62 36.00 -1.23
N ILE A 218 2.19 34.82 -1.47
CA ILE A 218 2.66 33.95 -0.37
C ILE A 218 3.81 34.64 0.36
N GLY A 219 3.69 34.74 1.69
CA GLY A 219 4.67 35.31 2.60
C GLY A 219 5.08 34.31 3.68
N LYS A 220 5.60 34.81 4.82
CA LYS A 220 6.02 33.98 5.96
C LYS A 220 4.98 33.93 7.07
N THR A 221 4.96 32.82 7.81
CA THR A 221 4.20 32.66 9.06
C THR A 221 4.97 31.84 10.08
N VAL A 222 4.83 32.18 11.37
CA VAL A 222 5.36 31.39 12.48
C VAL A 222 4.47 30.19 12.84
N HIS A 223 3.22 30.22 12.37
CA HIS A 223 2.17 29.28 12.77
C HIS A 223 1.98 28.18 11.72
N TRP A 224 2.15 26.92 12.13
CA TRP A 224 1.99 25.74 11.28
C TRP A 224 0.59 25.63 10.66
N ASP A 225 -0.46 25.93 11.43
CA ASP A 225 -1.85 25.89 10.98
C ASP A 225 -2.19 26.99 9.96
N LYS A 226 -1.35 28.01 9.84
CA LYS A 226 -1.46 29.08 8.83
C LYS A 226 -0.55 28.87 7.63
N ALA A 227 0.28 27.82 7.65
CA ALA A 227 1.14 27.48 6.53
C ALA A 227 0.33 26.91 5.36
N GLY A 228 0.75 27.25 4.15
CA GLY A 228 0.18 26.69 2.93
C GLY A 228 0.53 25.21 2.80
N GLU A 229 -0.45 24.41 2.37
CA GLU A 229 -0.26 22.99 2.12
C GLU A 229 -0.12 22.74 0.62
N PHE A 230 1.02 22.18 0.24
CA PHE A 230 1.47 22.00 -1.13
C PHE A 230 1.42 20.54 -1.53
N SER A 231 1.37 20.31 -2.83
CA SER A 231 1.54 19.02 -3.48
C SER A 231 2.55 19.15 -4.61
N LEU A 232 3.23 18.04 -4.93
CA LEU A 232 4.32 18.04 -5.89
C LEU A 232 4.23 16.80 -6.78
N THR A 233 4.10 17.04 -8.09
CA THR A 233 4.11 15.99 -9.10
C THR A 233 5.40 16.03 -9.89
N LYS A 234 6.09 14.90 -10.00
CA LYS A 234 7.28 14.76 -10.85
C LYS A 234 6.87 14.73 -12.32
N TRP A 235 7.52 15.56 -13.14
CA TRP A 235 7.38 15.58 -14.58
C TRP A 235 8.60 14.91 -15.25
N PRO A 236 8.51 14.58 -16.54
CA PRO A 236 9.68 14.23 -17.33
C PRO A 236 10.76 15.29 -17.20
N CYS A 237 12.00 14.92 -17.55
CA CYS A 237 13.10 15.87 -17.57
C CYS A 237 13.58 16.39 -16.21
N GLY A 238 13.15 15.79 -15.10
CA GLY A 238 13.53 16.23 -13.75
C GLY A 238 12.81 17.51 -13.31
N LYS A 239 11.80 17.95 -14.07
CA LYS A 239 10.91 19.04 -13.68
C LYS A 239 9.86 18.57 -12.69
N TYR A 240 9.28 19.50 -11.97
CA TYR A 240 8.18 19.27 -11.06
C TYR A 240 7.09 20.31 -11.25
N CYS A 241 5.85 19.90 -10.99
CA CYS A 241 4.68 20.75 -10.93
C CYS A 241 4.32 20.95 -9.46
N LEU A 242 4.61 22.14 -8.94
CA LEU A 242 4.28 22.56 -7.58
C LEU A 242 2.88 23.14 -7.56
N THR A 243 2.01 22.58 -6.74
CA THR A 243 0.62 23.02 -6.59
C THR A 243 0.21 23.04 -5.12
N GLY A 244 -1.03 23.45 -4.82
CA GLY A 244 -1.61 23.23 -3.50
C GLY A 244 -2.17 21.82 -3.35
N TYR A 245 -2.29 21.36 -2.11
CA TYR A 245 -2.79 20.01 -1.86
C TYR A 245 -4.29 19.88 -2.20
N ASP A 246 -5.11 20.79 -1.68
CA ASP A 246 -6.55 20.86 -1.97
C ASP A 246 -6.93 21.96 -2.99
N ASN A 247 -5.95 22.77 -3.40
CA ASN A 247 -6.14 23.97 -4.24
C ASN A 247 -5.08 24.01 -5.34
N GLY A 248 -5.29 24.79 -6.39
CA GLY A 248 -4.26 25.05 -7.38
C GLY A 248 -3.23 26.05 -6.88
N LEU A 249 -2.13 26.18 -7.61
CA LEU A 249 -1.14 27.24 -7.42
C LEU A 249 -0.96 28.01 -8.72
N GLY A 250 -1.20 29.32 -8.65
CA GLY A 250 -1.11 30.23 -9.78
C GLY A 250 -0.21 31.43 -9.49
N VAL A 251 -0.05 32.28 -10.49
CA VAL A 251 0.72 33.53 -10.36
C VAL A 251 -0.08 34.55 -9.54
N ALA A 252 0.56 35.21 -8.59
CA ALA A 252 -0.05 36.26 -7.78
C ALA A 252 -0.27 37.54 -8.59
N TYR A 253 -1.19 38.39 -8.14
CA TYR A 253 -1.41 39.71 -8.75
C TYR A 253 -0.45 40.74 -8.15
N PRO A 254 0.13 41.67 -8.95
CA PRO A 254 0.04 41.80 -10.41
C PRO A 254 0.93 40.80 -11.15
N ALA A 255 0.47 40.28 -12.29
CA ALA A 255 1.12 39.21 -13.08
C ALA A 255 2.50 39.56 -13.69
N LEU A 256 3.07 40.73 -13.37
CA LEU A 256 4.39 41.17 -13.81
C LEU A 256 5.52 40.66 -12.92
N THR A 257 5.21 40.22 -11.68
CA THR A 257 6.18 39.56 -10.82
C THR A 257 5.89 38.06 -10.79
N PRO A 258 6.90 37.20 -10.95
CA PRO A 258 6.74 35.76 -10.81
C PRO A 258 6.64 35.42 -9.31
N ALA A 259 5.57 35.87 -8.67
CA ALA A 259 5.14 35.48 -7.33
C ALA A 259 3.95 34.51 -7.47
N PHE A 260 3.63 33.74 -6.44
CA PHE A 260 2.52 32.79 -6.49
C PHE A 260 1.51 32.98 -5.36
N THR A 261 0.31 32.44 -5.61
CA THR A 261 -0.86 32.46 -4.74
C THR A 261 -1.60 31.14 -4.89
N PHE A 262 -2.25 30.66 -3.82
CA PHE A 262 -3.20 29.56 -3.95
C PHE A 262 -4.45 30.04 -4.68
N THR A 263 -5.01 29.19 -5.55
CA THR A 263 -6.23 29.49 -6.30
C THR A 263 -7.25 28.39 -6.09
N THR A 264 -8.47 28.79 -5.72
CA THR A 264 -9.60 27.87 -5.56
C THR A 264 -10.37 27.67 -6.86
N TYR A 265 -10.17 28.55 -7.86
CA TYR A 265 -10.91 28.54 -9.13
C TYR A 265 -10.42 27.47 -10.10
N ASP A 266 -9.13 27.12 -10.05
CA ASP A 266 -8.53 26.07 -10.86
C ASP A 266 -7.64 25.20 -9.97
N GLN A 267 -8.22 24.14 -9.43
CA GLN A 267 -7.55 23.21 -8.52
C GLN A 267 -6.45 22.37 -9.19
N GLN A 268 -6.36 22.36 -10.51
CA GLN A 268 -5.33 21.62 -11.26
C GLN A 268 -4.17 22.53 -11.70
N SER A 269 -4.30 23.85 -11.53
CA SER A 269 -3.21 24.78 -11.83
C SER A 269 -1.98 24.49 -10.97
N CYS A 270 -0.80 24.62 -11.58
CA CYS A 270 0.47 24.45 -10.89
C CYS A 270 1.56 25.30 -11.53
N ILE A 271 2.65 25.46 -10.79
CA ILE A 271 3.85 26.18 -11.22
C ILE A 271 4.95 25.17 -11.56
N PRO A 272 5.43 25.13 -12.82
CA PRO A 272 6.58 24.32 -13.19
C PRO A 272 7.87 24.84 -12.55
N ILE A 273 8.61 23.97 -11.88
CA ILE A 273 9.88 24.28 -11.21
C ILE A 273 10.92 23.19 -11.42
N ASP A 274 12.19 23.57 -11.37
CA ASP A 274 13.33 22.68 -11.17
C ASP A 274 13.69 22.67 -9.68
N ILE A 275 13.93 21.47 -9.11
CA ILE A 275 14.27 21.30 -7.69
C ILE A 275 15.70 20.81 -7.58
N THR A 276 16.52 21.55 -6.83
CA THR A 276 17.91 21.17 -6.53
C THR A 276 18.06 20.91 -5.04
N GLU A 277 18.50 19.70 -4.66
CA GLU A 277 18.89 19.37 -3.29
C GLU A 277 20.15 20.18 -2.89
N VAL A 278 20.11 20.81 -1.73
CA VAL A 278 21.20 21.62 -1.18
C VAL A 278 21.42 21.29 0.30
N PRO A 279 22.63 21.53 0.85
CA PRO A 279 22.87 21.37 2.27
C PRO A 279 21.97 22.28 3.13
N CYS A 280 21.29 21.69 4.11
CA CYS A 280 20.54 22.43 5.11
C CYS A 280 21.46 23.36 5.92
N ASP A 281 22.49 22.80 6.54
CA ASP A 281 23.59 23.55 7.14
C ASP A 281 24.79 23.54 6.19
N VAL A 282 25.18 24.70 5.67
CA VAL A 282 26.30 24.85 4.72
C VAL A 282 27.67 24.62 5.38
N ARG A 283 27.73 24.64 6.72
CA ARG A 283 28.96 24.42 7.49
C ARG A 283 29.09 22.98 7.97
N HIS A 284 28.11 22.12 7.69
CA HIS A 284 28.15 20.73 8.13
C HIS A 284 29.32 19.98 7.47
N PRO A 285 30.19 19.30 8.24
CA PRO A 285 31.44 18.72 7.72
C PRO A 285 31.19 17.67 6.62
N ASN A 286 30.06 16.96 6.70
CA ASN A 286 29.72 15.93 5.70
C ASN A 286 29.26 16.51 4.34
N ASN A 287 29.07 17.82 4.21
CA ASN A 287 28.64 18.41 2.93
C ASN A 287 29.60 18.05 1.78
N ASN A 288 30.90 18.04 2.06
CA ASN A 288 31.91 17.67 1.07
C ASN A 288 32.00 16.16 0.81
N CYS A 289 31.32 15.33 1.61
CA CYS A 289 31.26 13.88 1.45
C CYS A 289 30.08 13.41 0.58
N ILE A 290 29.07 14.27 0.39
CA ILE A 290 27.86 13.96 -0.40
C ILE A 290 28.18 13.97 -1.90
N TRP A 291 29.18 14.76 -2.31
CA TRP A 291 29.64 14.88 -3.70
C TRP A 291 30.63 13.76 -4.04
N LYS A 292 30.14 12.59 -4.45
CA LYS A 292 30.99 11.52 -4.99
C LYS A 292 31.38 11.81 -6.44
N ASN A 293 32.67 11.89 -6.77
CA ASN A 293 33.20 12.01 -8.13
C ASN A 293 32.67 10.87 -9.05
N GLY A 294 31.48 11.06 -9.62
CA GLY A 294 30.93 10.30 -10.73
C GLY A 294 31.14 11.07 -12.04
N LYS A 295 30.96 10.40 -13.18
CA LYS A 295 31.46 10.87 -14.48
C LYS A 295 30.92 12.23 -14.96
N ASP A 296 29.81 12.76 -14.44
CA ASP A 296 29.45 14.19 -14.53
C ASP A 296 28.29 14.51 -13.56
N GLN A 297 28.55 15.32 -12.52
CA GLN A 297 27.59 15.66 -11.46
C GLN A 297 26.64 16.84 -11.79
N CYS A 298 26.84 17.52 -12.92
CA CYS A 298 26.06 18.71 -13.30
C CYS A 298 25.46 18.67 -14.72
N CYS A 299 25.62 17.60 -15.52
CA CYS A 299 25.32 17.64 -16.96
C CYS A 299 24.23 16.69 -17.47
N ASN A 300 23.68 15.78 -16.65
CA ASN A 300 22.61 14.87 -17.10
C ASN A 300 21.22 15.38 -16.74
N SER A 301 20.90 16.61 -17.13
CA SER A 301 19.50 16.97 -17.35
C SER A 301 18.97 16.05 -18.46
N VAL A 302 18.20 15.06 -18.05
CA VAL A 302 17.46 14.11 -18.90
C VAL A 302 18.30 13.31 -19.90
N ASP A 303 18.81 12.18 -19.44
CA ASP A 303 18.98 11.06 -20.36
C ASP A 303 17.59 10.45 -20.65
N CYS A 304 16.94 10.94 -21.71
CA CYS A 304 15.76 10.29 -22.33
C CYS A 304 16.19 9.20 -23.33
N THR A 305 17.37 8.59 -23.16
CA THR A 305 17.81 7.45 -23.97
C THR A 305 18.15 6.23 -23.12
N ALA A 306 17.11 5.58 -22.60
CA ALA A 306 17.06 4.12 -22.65
C ALA A 306 16.32 3.78 -23.96
N GLN A 307 17.01 3.75 -25.11
CA GLN A 307 17.63 2.57 -25.71
C GLN A 307 16.66 1.37 -25.87
N VAL A 308 16.22 1.21 -27.13
CA VAL A 308 15.66 0.03 -27.86
C VAL A 308 14.74 -0.91 -27.10
#